data_AF-A0A444J3T5-F1
#
_entry.id   AF-A0A444J3T5-F1
#
_cell.length_a   1.000
_cell.length_b   1.000
_cell.length_c   1.000
_cell.angle_alpha   90.00
_cell.angle_beta   90.00
_cell.angle_gamma   90.00
#
_symmetry.space_group_name_H-M   'P 1'
#
loop_
_entity.id
_entity.type
_entity.pdbx_description
1 polymer ?
#
loop_
_entity_poly.entity_id
_entity_poly.type
_entity_poly.pdbx_seq_one_letter_code
_entity_poly.pdbx_strand_id
1 'polypeptide(L)'
;MPGLHLVLEAERIGSLKKGSPLYYRQVEIGRVTGIELGPTAQMVWIHVAIEQNYIPLVHRSSRFWNAGGVKVIAGLFSGVSVETESLESIIAGGIAMATPEEPGTSAEEGDHFLLAKEADEDWLAWSPKITLSQKERLTEQHRVRAGKKKKRVSGKEKR
;
A
#
# COMPACT_ATOMS: atom_id res chain seq x y z
N MET A 1 13.58 1.96 8.99
CA MET A 1 13.26 0.93 7.97
C MET A 1 13.43 1.59 6.61
N PRO A 2 14.17 1.01 5.64
CA PRO A 2 14.24 1.55 4.29
C PRO A 2 12.85 1.52 3.64
N GLY A 3 12.48 2.59 2.94
CA GLY A 3 11.13 2.75 2.40
C GLY A 3 10.75 4.22 2.26
N LEU A 4 9.50 4.46 1.88
CA LEU A 4 8.88 5.79 1.89
C LEU A 4 8.15 5.96 3.23
N HIS A 5 8.47 7.01 3.98
CA HIS A 5 7.79 7.33 5.24
C HIS A 5 6.83 8.48 5.04
N LEU A 6 5.60 8.31 5.52
CA LEU A 6 4.52 9.27 5.39
C LEU A 6 3.87 9.52 6.75
N VAL A 7 3.13 10.61 6.84
CA VAL A 7 2.31 10.94 8.02
C VAL A 7 0.85 10.90 7.65
N LEU A 8 0.07 10.09 8.36
CA LEU A 8 -1.38 10.08 8.24
C LEU A 8 -2.01 10.84 9.40
N GLU A 9 -2.92 11.76 9.09
CA GLU A 9 -3.58 12.62 10.07
C GLU A 9 -5.01 12.16 10.32
N ALA A 10 -5.39 12.03 11.58
CA ALA A 10 -6.75 11.72 11.99
C ALA A 10 -7.13 12.47 13.27
N GLU A 11 -8.42 12.75 13.46
CA GLU A 11 -8.95 13.29 14.73
C GLU A 11 -8.67 12.34 15.91
N ARG A 12 -8.65 11.02 15.65
CA ARG A 12 -8.47 9.97 16.67
C ARG A 12 -7.71 8.79 16.07
N ILE A 13 -6.90 8.14 16.90
CA ILE A 13 -6.11 6.95 16.53
C ILE A 13 -6.97 5.73 16.15
N GLY A 14 -8.17 5.60 16.74
CA GLY A 14 -9.02 4.42 16.57
C GLY A 14 -8.35 3.15 17.09
N SER A 15 -8.41 2.07 16.31
CA SER A 15 -7.81 0.76 16.62
C SER A 15 -6.35 0.61 16.20
N LEU A 16 -5.75 1.67 15.64
CA LEU A 16 -4.38 1.61 15.13
C LEU A 16 -3.36 1.61 16.27
N LYS A 17 -2.28 0.86 16.07
CA LYS A 17 -1.14 0.80 16.99
C LYS A 17 0.15 0.67 16.19
N LYS A 18 1.30 0.89 16.83
CA LYS A 18 2.59 0.60 16.21
C LYS A 18 2.61 -0.86 15.74
N GLY A 19 3.03 -1.08 14.50
CA GLY A 19 2.99 -2.38 13.84
C GLY A 19 1.67 -2.73 13.15
N SER A 20 0.63 -1.89 13.26
CA SER A 20 -0.58 -2.06 12.46
C SER A 20 -0.24 -2.07 10.96
N PRO A 21 -0.77 -3.02 10.18
CA PRO A 21 -0.44 -3.18 8.77
C PRO A 21 -1.05 -2.06 7.91
N LEU A 22 -0.35 -1.73 6.82
CA LEU A 22 -0.84 -0.89 5.72
C LEU A 22 -1.03 -1.76 4.48
N TYR A 23 -2.24 -1.73 3.93
CA TYR A 23 -2.67 -2.58 2.83
C TYR A 23 -2.91 -1.79 1.55
N TYR A 24 -2.56 -2.40 0.42
CA TYR A 24 -3.07 -2.05 -0.90
C TYR A 24 -3.70 -3.29 -1.51
N ARG A 25 -5.00 -3.24 -1.85
CA ARG A 25 -5.75 -4.40 -2.36
C ARG A 25 -5.59 -5.66 -1.48
N GLN A 26 -5.69 -5.49 -0.16
CA GLN A 26 -5.53 -6.56 0.85
C GLN A 26 -4.12 -7.18 0.94
N VAL A 27 -3.14 -6.69 0.19
CA VAL A 27 -1.73 -7.08 0.31
C VAL A 27 -1.03 -6.12 1.25
N GLU A 28 -0.32 -6.63 2.26
CA GLU A 28 0.48 -5.80 3.16
C GLU A 28 1.66 -5.20 2.39
N ILE A 29 1.74 -3.87 2.37
CA ILE A 29 2.77 -3.10 1.66
C ILE A 29 3.63 -2.25 2.60
N GLY A 30 3.26 -2.20 3.87
CA GLY A 30 3.89 -1.34 4.86
C GLY A 30 3.24 -1.51 6.23
N ARG A 31 3.63 -0.64 7.17
CA ARG A 31 3.13 -0.69 8.55
C ARG A 31 3.25 0.66 9.25
N VAL A 32 2.48 0.84 10.31
CA VAL A 32 2.61 1.95 11.26
C VAL A 32 3.92 1.81 12.03
N THR A 33 4.75 2.85 12.01
CA THR A 33 6.05 2.91 12.68
C THR A 33 6.01 3.70 13.98
N GLY A 34 5.09 4.65 14.11
CA GLY A 34 4.94 5.52 15.28
C GLY A 34 3.61 6.25 15.29
N ILE A 35 3.21 6.75 16.47
CA ILE A 35 2.01 7.55 16.68
C ILE A 35 2.37 8.66 17.66
N GLU A 36 1.95 9.87 17.36
CA GLU A 36 2.09 11.03 18.25
C GLU A 36 0.91 12.00 18.09
N LEU A 37 0.81 12.97 18.99
CA LEU A 37 -0.11 14.09 18.80
C LEU A 37 0.52 15.08 17.81
N GLY A 38 -0.29 15.63 16.92
CA GLY A 38 0.12 16.75 16.08
C GLY A 38 0.40 18.01 16.91
N PRO A 39 1.01 19.05 16.32
CA PRO A 39 1.53 20.21 17.05
C PRO A 39 0.51 20.96 17.92
N THR A 40 -0.78 20.93 17.54
CA THR A 40 -1.89 21.58 18.25
C THR A 40 -2.68 20.63 19.14
N ALA A 41 -2.29 19.34 19.22
CA ALA A 41 -3.01 18.25 19.87
C ALA A 41 -4.45 17.99 19.38
N GLN A 42 -4.91 18.67 18.32
CA GLN A 42 -6.24 18.46 17.72
C GLN A 42 -6.28 17.20 16.83
N MET A 43 -5.13 16.81 16.29
CA MET A 43 -4.97 15.65 15.43
C MET A 43 -3.96 14.69 16.02
N VAL A 44 -4.09 13.42 15.65
CA VAL A 44 -3.09 12.37 15.84
C VAL A 44 -2.32 12.24 14.52
N TRP A 45 -0.99 12.26 14.62
CA TRP A 45 -0.07 11.97 13.52
C TRP A 45 0.37 10.51 13.62
N ILE A 46 0.07 9.74 12.57
CA ILE A 46 0.34 8.32 12.47
C ILE A 46 1.43 8.14 11.42
N HIS A 47 2.64 7.83 11.89
CA HIS A 47 3.79 7.60 11.03
C HIS A 47 3.68 6.20 10.41
N VAL A 48 3.75 6.14 9.09
CA VAL A 48 3.71 4.89 8.33
C VAL A 48 4.96 4.77 7.45
N ALA A 49 5.40 3.53 7.24
CA ALA A 49 6.49 3.26 6.31
C ALA A 49 6.06 2.21 5.28
N ILE A 50 6.19 2.56 4.01
CA ILE A 50 5.90 1.73 2.84
C ILE A 50 7.20 1.08 2.38
N GLU A 51 7.16 -0.22 2.11
CA GLU A 51 8.36 -0.95 1.68
C GLU A 51 8.81 -0.50 0.28
N GLN A 52 10.13 -0.55 0.04
CA GLN A 52 10.79 -0.05 -1.18
C GLN A 52 10.14 -0.51 -2.49
N ASN A 53 9.65 -1.76 -2.53
CA ASN A 53 9.08 -2.34 -3.74
C ASN A 53 7.69 -1.79 -4.09
N TYR A 54 7.01 -1.17 -3.11
CA TYR A 54 5.65 -0.68 -3.22
C TYR A 54 5.56 0.85 -3.28
N ILE A 55 6.69 1.57 -3.17
CA ILE A 55 6.75 3.03 -3.33
C ILE A 55 6.02 3.54 -4.58
N PRO A 56 6.13 2.89 -5.77
CA PRO A 56 5.42 3.36 -6.97
C PRO A 56 3.89 3.37 -6.84
N LEU A 57 3.30 2.69 -5.85
CA LEU A 57 1.85 2.70 -5.63
C LEU A 57 1.34 4.01 -5.04
N VAL A 58 2.20 4.79 -4.38
CA VAL A 58 1.77 5.92 -3.56
C VAL A 58 1.96 7.23 -4.30
N HIS A 59 0.85 7.95 -4.44
CA HIS A 59 0.78 9.24 -5.11
C HIS A 59 0.11 10.28 -4.22
N ARG A 60 0.30 11.56 -4.51
CA ARG A 60 -0.35 12.65 -3.74
C ARG A 60 -1.88 12.63 -3.83
N SER A 61 -2.41 11.96 -4.84
CA SER A 61 -3.84 11.70 -5.02
C SER A 61 -4.35 10.46 -4.28
N SER A 62 -3.47 9.65 -3.68
CA SER A 62 -3.87 8.46 -2.94
C SER A 62 -4.78 8.79 -1.76
N ARG A 63 -5.62 7.82 -1.40
CA ARG A 63 -6.56 7.91 -0.29
C ARG A 63 -6.29 6.79 0.69
N PHE A 64 -6.37 7.12 1.97
CA PHE A 64 -6.10 6.22 3.10
C PHE A 64 -7.32 6.17 4.01
N TRP A 65 -7.69 4.98 4.47
CA TRP A 65 -8.79 4.81 5.42
C TRP A 65 -8.50 3.72 6.46
N ASN A 66 -9.21 3.78 7.58
CA ASN A 66 -9.15 2.75 8.61
C ASN A 66 -9.87 1.47 8.14
N ALA A 67 -9.12 0.40 7.91
CA ALA A 67 -9.66 -0.89 7.49
C ALA A 67 -10.36 -1.66 8.62
N GLY A 68 -10.09 -1.31 9.88
CA GLY A 68 -10.73 -1.89 11.07
C GLY A 68 -12.07 -1.25 11.44
N GLY A 69 -12.53 -0.26 10.67
CA GLY A 69 -13.79 0.46 10.88
C GLY A 69 -14.99 -0.08 10.10
N VAL A 70 -14.81 -1.11 9.27
CA VAL A 70 -15.90 -1.69 8.47
C VAL A 70 -16.84 -2.44 9.41
N LYS A 71 -17.86 -1.74 9.90
CA LYS A 71 -19.15 -2.36 10.19
C LYS A 71 -19.55 -3.03 8.89
N VAL A 72 -19.49 -4.36 8.87
CA VAL A 72 -20.02 -5.18 7.78
C VAL A 72 -21.38 -4.60 7.41
N ILE A 73 -21.53 -4.09 6.19
CA ILE A 73 -22.83 -3.77 5.59
C ILE A 73 -23.52 -5.12 5.32
N ALA A 74 -23.79 -5.86 6.38
CA ALA A 74 -24.63 -7.03 6.39
C ALA A 74 -26.07 -6.50 6.42
N GLY A 75 -26.57 -6.07 5.26
CA GLY A 75 -27.93 -5.55 5.17
C GLY A 75 -28.52 -5.48 3.76
N LEU A 76 -27.71 -5.39 2.71
CA LEU A 76 -28.23 -5.14 1.36
C LEU A 76 -28.34 -6.38 0.46
N PHE A 77 -27.89 -7.55 0.90
CA PHE A 77 -28.14 -8.83 0.23
C PHE A 77 -28.74 -9.84 1.22
N SER A 78 -29.97 -9.59 1.63
CA SER A 78 -30.79 -10.57 2.34
C SER A 78 -31.17 -11.69 1.37
N GLY A 79 -30.34 -12.73 1.27
CA GLY A 79 -30.69 -13.83 0.38
C GLY A 79 -29.80 -15.07 0.33
N VAL A 80 -28.66 -15.15 1.03
CA VAL A 80 -27.83 -16.36 0.98
C VAL A 80 -27.38 -16.79 2.37
N SER A 81 -27.92 -17.95 2.74
CA SER A 81 -27.49 -18.96 3.70
C SER A 81 -26.27 -18.65 4.57
N VAL A 82 -26.52 -18.75 5.87
CA VAL A 82 -25.63 -19.20 6.95
C VAL A 82 -24.35 -19.92 6.47
N GLU A 83 -23.35 -19.13 6.08
CA GLU A 83 -21.92 -19.44 6.22
C GLU A 83 -21.34 -18.41 7.22
N THR A 84 -22.00 -18.26 8.36
CA THR A 84 -21.62 -17.33 9.42
C THR A 84 -20.41 -17.80 10.23
N GLU A 85 -19.90 -19.02 10.00
CA GLU A 85 -18.79 -19.59 10.77
C GLU A 85 -17.39 -19.11 10.33
N SER A 86 -17.26 -18.31 9.26
CA SER A 86 -15.98 -17.69 8.88
C SER A 86 -15.90 -16.18 9.15
N LEU A 87 -17.00 -15.58 9.63
CA LEU A 87 -17.13 -14.13 9.86
C LEU A 87 -16.51 -13.65 11.19
N GLU A 88 -15.82 -14.53 11.91
CA GLU A 88 -15.12 -14.22 13.17
C GLU A 88 -13.64 -13.84 13.00
N SER A 89 -13.13 -13.77 11.76
CA SER A 89 -11.76 -13.30 11.52
C SER A 89 -11.72 -11.78 11.64
N ILE A 90 -11.71 -11.31 12.89
CA ILE A 90 -11.30 -9.99 13.34
C ILE A 90 -10.23 -9.47 12.37
N ILE A 91 -10.61 -8.51 11.51
CA ILE A 91 -9.62 -7.77 10.73
C ILE A 91 -8.70 -7.15 11.78
N ALA A 92 -7.48 -7.66 11.87
CA ALA A 92 -6.45 -7.04 12.68
C ALA A 92 -6.35 -5.59 12.18
N GLY A 93 -6.85 -4.66 12.99
CA GLY A 93 -7.04 -3.27 12.57
C GLY A 93 -5.80 -2.73 11.86
N GLY A 94 -6.02 -1.97 10.78
CA GLY A 94 -4.95 -1.50 9.92
C GLY A 94 -5.41 -0.35 9.05
N ILE A 95 -4.55 0.04 8.13
CA ILE A 95 -4.83 1.10 7.17
C ILE A 95 -4.94 0.44 5.80
N ALA A 96 -5.92 0.83 5.02
CA ALA A 96 -5.98 0.49 3.61
C ALA A 96 -5.80 1.76 2.78
N MET A 97 -5.27 1.60 1.57
CA MET A 97 -5.12 2.69 0.63
C MET A 97 -5.50 2.31 -0.79
N ALA A 98 -5.87 3.32 -1.55
CA ALA A 98 -6.12 3.23 -2.98
C ALA A 98 -5.52 4.43 -3.70
N THR A 99 -5.22 4.23 -4.97
CA THR A 99 -4.68 5.27 -5.86
C THR A 99 -5.64 5.37 -7.05
N PRO A 100 -6.04 6.58 -7.47
CA PRO A 100 -7.00 6.76 -8.55
C PRO A 100 -6.45 6.30 -9.90
N GLU A 101 -7.34 6.13 -10.88
CA GLU A 101 -7.01 5.76 -12.26
C GLU A 101 -6.01 6.70 -12.92
N GLU A 102 -6.05 7.98 -12.54
CA GLU A 102 -5.07 8.99 -12.88
C GLU A 102 -4.28 9.40 -11.62
N PRO A 103 -3.18 8.69 -11.29
CA PRO A 103 -2.48 8.89 -10.02
C PRO A 103 -1.83 10.27 -9.87
N GLY A 104 -1.46 10.93 -10.97
CA GLY A 104 -0.73 12.20 -10.94
C GLY A 104 0.67 12.04 -10.31
N THR A 105 1.08 13.01 -9.50
CA THR A 105 2.43 13.08 -8.91
C THR A 105 2.67 12.02 -7.85
N SER A 106 3.82 11.35 -7.90
CA SER A 106 4.28 10.43 -6.84
C SER A 106 4.37 11.14 -5.48
N ALA A 107 4.11 10.40 -4.41
CA ALA A 107 4.30 10.91 -3.06
C ALA A 107 5.80 11.00 -2.73
N GLU A 108 6.15 11.97 -1.89
CA GLU A 108 7.52 12.20 -1.42
C GLU A 108 7.65 11.91 0.09
N GLU A 109 8.90 11.79 0.55
CA GLU A 109 9.20 11.53 1.95
C GLU A 109 8.58 12.60 2.85
N GLY A 110 7.85 12.16 3.87
CA GLY A 110 7.18 13.03 4.82
C GLY A 110 5.91 13.69 4.29
N ASP A 111 5.39 13.33 3.10
CA ASP A 111 4.09 13.83 2.65
C ASP A 111 2.99 13.45 3.67
N HIS A 112 2.08 14.40 3.92
CA HIS A 112 0.95 14.25 4.85
C HIS A 112 -0.34 13.89 4.12
N PHE A 113 -1.11 12.97 4.68
CA PHE A 113 -2.40 12.54 4.13
C PHE A 113 -3.46 12.48 5.22
N LEU A 114 -4.72 12.75 4.87
CA LEU A 114 -5.84 12.49 5.77
C LEU A 114 -6.13 10.99 5.81
N LEU A 115 -6.32 10.47 7.02
CA LEU A 115 -6.83 9.12 7.26
C LEU A 115 -8.35 9.19 7.45
N ALA A 116 -9.10 8.74 6.45
CA ALA A 116 -10.54 8.66 6.52
C ALA A 116 -11.00 7.56 7.49
N LYS A 117 -12.19 7.76 8.08
CA LYS A 117 -12.81 6.77 8.98
C LYS A 117 -13.23 5.50 8.24
N GLU A 118 -13.68 5.67 6.99
CA GLU A 118 -14.15 4.63 6.09
C GLU A 118 -13.77 4.95 4.65
N ALA A 119 -13.91 3.96 3.76
CA ALA A 119 -13.66 4.15 2.34
C ALA A 119 -14.88 4.78 1.66
N ASP A 120 -14.62 5.66 0.70
CA ASP A 120 -15.61 6.01 -0.32
C ASP A 120 -15.75 4.84 -1.33
N GLU A 121 -16.94 4.64 -1.87
CA GLU A 121 -17.22 3.60 -2.87
C GLU A 121 -16.32 3.76 -4.11
N ASP A 122 -16.06 5.01 -4.51
CA ASP A 122 -15.22 5.30 -5.68
C ASP A 122 -13.78 4.79 -5.49
N TRP A 123 -13.25 4.89 -4.28
CA TRP A 123 -11.87 4.48 -3.98
C TRP A 123 -11.70 2.96 -4.10
N LEU A 124 -12.75 2.21 -3.76
CA LEU A 124 -12.78 0.75 -3.85
C LEU A 124 -12.83 0.27 -5.31
N ALA A 125 -13.35 1.10 -6.23
CA ALA A 125 -13.44 0.78 -7.65
C ALA A 125 -12.13 1.01 -8.43
N TRP A 126 -11.21 1.83 -7.92
CA TRP A 126 -9.99 2.21 -8.64
C TRP A 126 -9.02 1.05 -8.93
N SER A 127 -8.52 1.00 -10.16
CA SER A 127 -7.62 -0.04 -10.65
C SER A 127 -6.53 0.47 -11.62
N PRO A 128 -5.71 1.46 -11.22
CA PRO A 128 -4.68 2.03 -12.08
C PRO A 128 -3.62 0.99 -12.45
N LYS A 129 -3.07 1.13 -13.66
CA LYS A 129 -1.92 0.34 -14.13
C LYS A 129 -0.62 0.96 -13.64
N ILE A 130 -0.11 0.46 -12.51
CA ILE A 130 1.14 0.92 -11.90
C ILE A 130 2.19 -0.21 -11.97
N THR A 131 3.40 0.12 -12.43
CA THR A 131 4.51 -0.83 -12.53
C THR A 131 5.36 -0.84 -11.26
N LEU A 132 5.58 -2.01 -10.67
CA LEU A 132 6.47 -2.20 -9.52
C LEU A 132 7.91 -2.48 -9.98
N SER A 133 8.90 -1.87 -9.31
CA SER A 133 10.32 -1.84 -9.72
C SER A 133 11.03 -3.21 -9.77
N GLN A 134 10.46 -4.26 -9.18
CA GLN A 134 11.06 -5.60 -9.14
C GLN A 134 11.15 -6.26 -10.54
N LYS A 135 10.23 -5.97 -11.46
CA LYS A 135 10.22 -6.61 -12.80
C LYS A 135 11.37 -6.16 -13.70
N GLU A 136 11.88 -4.94 -13.52
CA GLU A 136 12.98 -4.42 -14.34
C GLU A 136 14.33 -5.05 -13.95
N ARG A 137 14.57 -5.24 -12.65
CA ARG A 137 15.83 -5.83 -12.15
C ARG A 137 16.03 -7.29 -12.57
N LEU A 138 14.96 -8.08 -12.62
CA LEU A 138 15.02 -9.48 -13.09
C LEU A 138 15.27 -9.56 -14.61
N THR A 139 14.64 -8.66 -15.37
CA THR A 139 14.77 -8.59 -16.84
C THR A 139 16.17 -8.14 -17.25
N GLU A 140 16.73 -7.14 -16.57
CA GLU A 140 18.09 -6.64 -16.84
C GLU A 140 19.14 -7.71 -16.50
N GLN A 141 19.01 -8.41 -15.37
CA GLN A 141 19.92 -9.50 -15.00
C GLN A 141 19.90 -10.66 -16.01
N HIS A 142 18.72 -11.00 -16.57
CA HIS A 142 18.61 -12.01 -17.62
C HIS A 142 19.25 -11.53 -18.94
N ARG A 143 19.04 -10.26 -19.32
CA ARG A 143 19.61 -9.66 -20.54
C ARG A 143 21.15 -9.57 -20.49
N VAL A 144 21.70 -9.16 -19.36
CA VAL A 144 23.17 -9.08 -19.15
C VAL A 144 23.81 -10.48 -19.21
N ARG A 145 23.18 -11.51 -18.62
CA ARG A 145 23.67 -12.90 -18.70
C ARG A 145 23.64 -13.45 -20.13
N ALA A 146 22.62 -13.11 -20.92
CA ALA A 146 22.51 -13.52 -22.31
C ALA A 146 23.56 -12.85 -23.22
N GLY A 147 23.83 -11.56 -23.03
CA GLY A 147 24.84 -10.81 -23.80
C GLY A 147 26.28 -11.30 -23.56
N LYS A 148 26.60 -11.71 -22.34
CA LYS A 148 27.95 -12.21 -21.97
C LYS A 148 28.26 -13.59 -22.58
N LYS A 149 27.24 -14.40 -22.89
CA LYS A 149 27.38 -15.71 -23.53
C LYS A 149 27.72 -15.59 -25.02
N LYS A 150 27.13 -14.62 -25.75
CA LYS A 150 27.42 -14.38 -27.18
C LYS A 150 28.85 -13.88 -27.44
N LYS A 151 29.42 -13.05 -26.56
CA LYS A 151 30.80 -12.54 -26.71
C LYS A 151 31.90 -13.61 -26.52
N ARG A 152 31.64 -14.70 -25.77
CA ARG A 152 32.62 -15.79 -25.58
C ARG A 152 32.66 -16.78 -26.74
N VAL A 153 31.61 -16.87 -27.56
CA VAL A 153 31.56 -17.77 -28.72
C VAL A 153 32.21 -17.14 -29.96
N SER A 154 32.11 -15.82 -30.13
CA SER A 154 32.70 -15.09 -31.27
C SER A 154 34.23 -14.95 -31.23
N GLY A 155 34.89 -15.29 -30.11
CA GLY A 155 36.33 -15.10 -29.92
C GLY A 155 37.19 -16.31 -30.25
N LYS A 156 36.62 -17.41 -30.76
CA LYS A 156 37.34 -18.69 -30.92
C LYS A 156 37.65 -19.11 -32.36
N GLU A 157 37.33 -18.29 -33.35
CA GLU A 157 37.47 -18.62 -34.78
C GLU A 157 38.44 -17.67 -35.51
N LYS A 158 39.65 -17.46 -34.98
CA LYS A 158 40.79 -16.90 -35.74
C LYS A 158 42.12 -17.36 -35.10
N ARG A 159 42.50 -18.60 -35.34
CA ARG A 159 43.90 -19.05 -35.36
C ARG A 159 44.06 -20.11 -36.42
#